data_AF-A0A165TGS3-F1
#
_entry.id   AF-A0A165TGS3-F1
#
_cell.length_a   1.000
_cell.length_b   1.000
_cell.length_c   1.000
_cell.angle_alpha   90.00
_cell.angle_beta   90.00
_cell.angle_gamma   90.00
#
_symmetry.space_group_name_H-M   'P 1'
#
loop_
_entity.id
_entity.type
_entity.pdbx_description
1 polymer ?
#
loop_
_entity_poly.entity_id
_entity_poly.type
_entity_poly.pdbx_seq_one_letter_code
_entity_poly.pdbx_strand_id
1 'polypeptide(L)'
;MGYIPQHALENLRKYSYKGVDKSLVSRYFLQPFWNWFVTLWSTSVAPNTITLSGLCLVLINFATLLYYDPAYLTDQEGAGPPRWVYFTWALGLFFYQTFDAIDGKQARRTGMAGPLGEMFDHGCDALNTTLEAILTCRALNMGRSWWTIASQCATLANFYLSTWEEYHTGQLFLGYFSGPVEGILMVVCIYLISGVFGATFWDQRFLDVTRLRNIPAIEQRIPDIALNEAFMVFGALGLAFNIVVSYINVFKHRLSTKQNPFKPLIFLLPFPVSVLTEVLWLSAPTFKESAILHSPLVIPFMSSWGLQFAHQVSRMILAHVTKQPFPWWDSMWIWSIVGAVDANLPVLLDREPLIQSSRRNTAIFVYVTLAVSFLSYARFCTLVISDITNYLGIACFTVRKKDKSGEWVEASTVDAKKH
;
A
#
# COMPACT_ATOMS: atom_id res chain seq x y z
N MET A 1 2.03 27.74 -0.17
CA MET A 1 3.29 27.25 0.43
C MET A 1 3.45 25.79 0.04
N GLY A 2 4.64 25.40 -0.45
CA GLY A 2 4.97 24.02 -0.82
C GLY A 2 5.20 23.14 0.41
N TYR A 3 5.26 21.82 0.21
CA TYR A 3 5.50 20.84 1.28
C TYR A 3 6.99 20.72 1.65
N ILE A 4 7.89 21.24 0.80
CA ILE A 4 9.33 21.22 1.04
C ILE A 4 9.81 22.64 1.37
N PRO A 5 10.27 22.91 2.60
CA PRO A 5 10.88 24.18 2.94
C PRO A 5 12.14 24.45 2.11
N GLN A 6 12.43 25.71 1.81
CA GLN A 6 13.56 26.09 0.94
C GLN A 6 14.91 25.51 1.43
N HIS A 7 15.14 25.51 2.74
CA HIS A 7 16.36 24.97 3.34
C HIS A 7 16.49 23.44 3.21
N ALA A 8 15.38 22.72 3.01
CA ALA A 8 15.34 21.27 2.90
C ALA A 8 15.57 20.78 1.46
N LEU A 9 15.35 21.65 0.44
CA LEU A 9 15.56 21.31 -0.96
C LEU A 9 17.00 20.88 -1.27
N GLU A 10 17.99 21.51 -0.64
CA GLU A 10 19.41 21.14 -0.83
C GLU A 10 19.72 19.70 -0.41
N ASN A 11 18.93 19.12 0.49
CA ASN A 11 19.13 17.75 0.93
C ASN A 11 18.72 16.72 -0.13
N LEU A 12 17.88 17.10 -1.11
CA LEU A 12 17.52 16.23 -2.24
C LEU A 12 18.76 15.79 -3.03
N ARG A 13 19.74 16.70 -3.22
CA ARG A 13 21.01 16.38 -3.91
C ARG A 13 21.92 15.47 -3.10
N LYS A 14 21.73 15.41 -1.78
CA LYS A 14 22.51 14.58 -0.85
C LYS A 14 21.88 13.19 -0.68
N TYR A 15 20.71 12.96 -1.28
CA TYR A 15 19.96 11.72 -1.14
C TYR A 15 20.54 10.63 -2.05
N SER A 16 20.61 9.41 -1.53
CA SER A 16 21.02 8.22 -2.28
C SER A 16 20.35 7.01 -1.67
N TYR A 17 19.55 6.32 -2.48
CA TYR A 17 18.82 5.13 -2.10
C TYR A 17 19.75 4.00 -1.65
N LYS A 18 19.36 3.30 -0.59
CA LYS A 18 20.09 2.15 -0.03
C LYS A 18 19.09 1.06 0.36
N GLY A 19 19.02 -0.01 -0.44
CA GLY A 19 18.24 -1.20 -0.12
C GLY A 19 19.12 -2.39 0.25
N VAL A 20 18.65 -3.23 1.17
CA VAL A 20 19.21 -4.56 1.45
C VAL A 20 18.14 -5.61 1.15
N ASP A 21 18.37 -6.41 0.12
CA ASP A 21 17.48 -7.51 -0.27
C ASP A 21 18.08 -8.87 0.12
N LYS A 22 17.39 -9.59 1.00
CA LYS A 22 17.74 -10.95 1.44
C LYS A 22 16.77 -12.01 0.92
N SER A 23 15.74 -11.64 0.16
CA SER A 23 14.75 -12.59 -0.36
C SER A 23 15.44 -13.64 -1.25
N LEU A 24 15.20 -14.91 -0.94
CA LEU A 24 15.72 -16.02 -1.73
C LEU A 24 15.01 -16.08 -3.09
N VAL A 25 13.71 -15.80 -3.10
CA VAL A 25 12.90 -15.81 -4.33
C VAL A 25 13.35 -14.70 -5.27
N SER A 26 13.53 -13.49 -4.73
CA SER A 26 14.13 -12.36 -5.45
C SER A 26 15.47 -12.76 -6.03
N ARG A 27 16.41 -13.17 -5.16
CA ARG A 27 17.79 -13.44 -5.55
C ARG A 27 17.94 -14.49 -6.66
N TYR A 28 17.21 -15.60 -6.57
CA TYR A 28 17.43 -16.75 -7.45
C TYR A 28 16.49 -16.82 -8.66
N PHE A 29 15.29 -16.24 -8.59
CA PHE A 29 14.30 -16.36 -9.67
C PHE A 29 13.94 -15.00 -10.27
N LEU A 30 13.54 -14.03 -9.44
CA LEU A 30 13.01 -12.78 -9.97
C LEU A 30 14.11 -11.82 -10.45
N GLN A 31 15.27 -11.75 -9.79
CA GLN A 31 16.38 -10.89 -10.22
C GLN A 31 16.87 -11.24 -11.64
N PRO A 32 17.13 -12.52 -11.99
CA PRO A 32 17.40 -12.90 -13.38
C PRO A 32 16.29 -12.47 -14.34
N PHE A 33 15.03 -12.73 -13.98
CA PHE A 33 13.87 -12.37 -14.78
C PHE A 33 13.78 -10.84 -14.99
N TRP A 34 13.87 -10.03 -13.94
CA TRP A 34 13.81 -8.57 -13.99
C TRP A 34 15.00 -7.96 -14.74
N ASN A 35 16.19 -8.54 -14.61
CA ASN A 35 17.38 -8.11 -15.37
C ASN A 35 17.20 -8.35 -16.87
N TRP A 36 16.55 -9.44 -17.27
CA TRP A 36 16.16 -9.66 -18.65
C TRP A 36 15.01 -8.73 -19.05
N PHE A 37 13.94 -8.67 -18.26
CA PHE A 37 12.71 -7.98 -18.60
C PHE A 37 12.90 -6.47 -18.79
N VAL A 38 13.75 -5.84 -17.97
CA VAL A 38 14.07 -4.41 -18.14
C VAL A 38 14.68 -4.12 -19.52
N THR A 39 15.43 -5.06 -20.12
CA THR A 39 16.05 -4.85 -21.45
C THR A 39 15.03 -4.68 -22.57
N LEU A 40 13.80 -5.16 -22.38
CA LEU A 40 12.70 -4.98 -23.33
C LEU A 40 12.19 -3.53 -23.37
N TRP A 41 12.46 -2.76 -22.31
CA TRP A 41 12.10 -1.34 -22.24
C TRP A 41 13.18 -0.48 -22.89
N SER A 42 12.74 0.38 -23.82
CA SER A 42 13.59 1.40 -24.43
C SER A 42 14.13 2.38 -23.39
N THR A 43 15.35 2.88 -23.58
CA THR A 43 15.96 3.91 -22.73
C THR A 43 15.33 5.30 -22.91
N SER A 44 14.35 5.46 -23.81
CA SER A 44 13.52 6.66 -23.92
C SER A 44 12.35 6.67 -22.92
N VAL A 45 12.03 5.54 -22.29
CA VAL A 45 10.96 5.44 -21.29
C VAL A 45 11.51 5.80 -19.91
N ALA A 46 10.86 6.78 -19.25
CA ALA A 46 11.22 7.18 -17.90
C ALA A 46 10.83 6.10 -16.88
N PRO A 47 11.65 5.88 -15.82
CA PRO A 47 11.33 4.92 -14.76
C PRO A 47 9.93 5.10 -14.17
N ASN A 48 9.57 6.34 -13.80
CA ASN A 48 8.27 6.65 -13.20
C ASN A 48 7.08 6.34 -14.14
N THR A 49 7.29 6.30 -15.46
CA THR A 49 6.27 5.85 -16.41
C THR A 49 6.02 4.35 -16.29
N ILE A 50 7.06 3.56 -16.02
CA ILE A 50 6.96 2.12 -15.78
C ILE A 50 6.18 1.88 -14.48
N THR A 51 6.56 2.54 -13.39
CA THR A 51 5.87 2.51 -12.10
C THR A 51 4.39 2.87 -12.24
N LEU A 52 4.08 3.99 -12.91
CA LEU A 52 2.70 4.43 -13.12
C LEU A 52 1.90 3.43 -13.97
N SER A 53 2.54 2.82 -14.98
CA SER A 53 1.90 1.78 -15.79
C SER A 53 1.51 0.57 -14.92
N GLY A 54 2.34 0.22 -13.93
CA GLY A 54 2.05 -0.84 -12.96
C GLY A 54 0.80 -0.49 -12.17
N LEU A 55 0.77 0.69 -11.55
CA LEU A 55 -0.40 1.18 -10.79
C LEU A 55 -1.68 1.19 -11.64
N CYS A 56 -1.59 1.56 -12.92
CA CYS A 56 -2.73 1.51 -13.84
C CYS A 56 -3.30 0.10 -14.01
N LEU A 57 -2.47 -0.95 -14.01
CA LEU A 57 -2.95 -2.35 -14.08
C LEU A 57 -3.78 -2.71 -12.84
N VAL A 58 -3.33 -2.29 -11.66
CA VAL A 58 -4.08 -2.50 -10.40
C VAL A 58 -5.38 -1.69 -10.40
N LEU A 59 -5.37 -0.44 -10.88
CA LEU A 59 -6.58 0.36 -11.01
C LEU A 59 -7.60 -0.28 -11.96
N ILE A 60 -7.14 -0.92 -13.04
CA ILE A 60 -8.00 -1.70 -13.92
C ILE A 60 -8.60 -2.90 -13.17
N ASN A 61 -7.80 -3.64 -12.39
CA ASN A 61 -8.31 -4.73 -11.55
C ASN A 61 -9.37 -4.25 -10.57
N PHE A 62 -9.10 -3.16 -9.86
CA PHE A 62 -10.06 -2.53 -8.95
C PHE A 62 -11.33 -2.07 -9.68
N ALA A 63 -11.21 -1.49 -10.87
CA ALA A 63 -12.37 -1.13 -11.69
C ALA A 63 -13.21 -2.34 -12.10
N THR A 64 -12.59 -3.49 -12.41
CA THR A 64 -13.33 -4.73 -12.69
C THR A 64 -14.08 -5.25 -11.46
N LEU A 65 -13.52 -5.11 -10.25
CA LEU A 65 -14.24 -5.39 -9.01
C LEU A 65 -15.48 -4.50 -8.90
N LEU A 66 -15.34 -3.18 -9.05
CA LEU A 66 -16.46 -2.25 -8.95
C LEU A 66 -17.55 -2.51 -10.00
N TYR A 67 -17.17 -2.98 -11.18
CA TYR A 67 -18.10 -3.30 -12.26
C TYR A 67 -18.89 -4.60 -11.98
N TYR A 68 -18.21 -5.67 -11.59
CA TYR A 68 -18.84 -6.99 -11.42
C TYR A 68 -19.43 -7.22 -10.03
N ASP A 69 -18.85 -6.62 -8.99
CA ASP A 69 -19.28 -6.79 -7.61
C ASP A 69 -19.23 -5.46 -6.82
N PRO A 70 -20.09 -4.49 -7.18
CA PRO A 70 -20.21 -3.22 -6.44
C PRO A 70 -20.78 -3.41 -5.03
N ALA A 71 -21.42 -4.56 -4.77
CA ALA A 71 -21.95 -4.87 -3.45
C ALA A 71 -20.85 -5.36 -2.50
N TYR A 72 -19.80 -6.02 -2.99
CA TYR A 72 -18.70 -6.52 -2.18
C TYR A 72 -19.16 -7.52 -1.11
N LEU A 73 -20.12 -8.37 -1.48
CA LEU A 73 -20.65 -9.44 -0.62
C LEU A 73 -19.83 -10.72 -0.82
N THR A 74 -20.00 -11.70 0.07
CA THR A 74 -19.48 -13.05 -0.18
C THR A 74 -20.27 -13.73 -1.28
N ASP A 75 -19.70 -14.76 -1.91
CA ASP A 75 -20.37 -15.58 -2.93
C ASP A 75 -21.61 -16.31 -2.38
N GLN A 76 -21.73 -16.48 -1.05
CA GLN A 76 -22.95 -17.01 -0.42
C GLN A 76 -24.07 -15.98 -0.35
N GLU A 77 -23.73 -14.69 -0.21
CA GLU A 77 -24.68 -13.60 0.00
C GLU A 77 -25.00 -12.83 -1.29
N GLY A 78 -24.22 -13.01 -2.35
CA GLY A 78 -24.41 -12.36 -3.64
C GLY A 78 -23.61 -13.02 -4.76
N ALA A 79 -23.81 -12.55 -5.99
CA ALA A 79 -23.01 -12.99 -7.12
C ALA A 79 -21.62 -12.32 -7.06
N GLY A 80 -20.56 -13.13 -7.00
CA GLY A 80 -19.19 -12.64 -7.08
C GLY A 80 -18.70 -12.35 -8.50
N PRO A 81 -17.48 -11.78 -8.64
CA PRO A 81 -16.85 -11.58 -9.93
C PRO A 81 -16.76 -12.89 -10.75
N PRO A 82 -16.96 -12.84 -12.07
CA PRO A 82 -16.71 -13.99 -12.94
C PRO A 82 -15.29 -14.52 -12.73
N ARG A 83 -15.14 -15.84 -12.73
CA ARG A 83 -13.86 -16.49 -12.38
C ARG A 83 -12.65 -16.03 -13.20
N TRP A 84 -12.86 -15.64 -14.45
CA TRP A 84 -11.76 -15.16 -15.31
C TRP A 84 -11.16 -13.83 -14.83
N VAL A 85 -11.91 -13.02 -14.09
CA VAL A 85 -11.46 -11.74 -13.54
C VAL A 85 -10.33 -11.95 -12.52
N TYR A 86 -10.36 -13.03 -11.74
CA TYR A 86 -9.25 -13.33 -10.83
C TYR A 86 -7.93 -13.61 -11.58
N PHE A 87 -7.97 -14.15 -12.81
CA PHE A 87 -6.75 -14.31 -13.61
C PHE A 87 -6.20 -12.96 -14.08
N THR A 88 -7.06 -11.99 -14.39
CA THR A 88 -6.58 -10.63 -14.70
C THR A 88 -6.00 -9.95 -13.47
N TRP A 89 -6.56 -10.22 -12.27
CA TRP A 89 -5.99 -9.74 -11.01
C TRP A 89 -4.60 -10.32 -10.75
N ALA A 90 -4.44 -11.64 -10.92
CA ALA A 90 -3.15 -12.33 -10.83
C ALA A 90 -2.10 -11.72 -11.78
N LEU A 91 -2.45 -11.54 -13.06
CA LEU A 91 -1.55 -10.96 -14.04
C LEU A 91 -1.23 -9.49 -13.73
N GLY A 92 -2.24 -8.68 -13.41
CA GLY A 92 -2.06 -7.27 -13.12
C GLY A 92 -1.17 -7.04 -11.90
N LEU A 93 -1.36 -7.79 -10.82
CA LEU A 93 -0.51 -7.69 -9.63
C LEU A 93 0.91 -8.21 -9.89
N PHE A 94 1.07 -9.32 -10.62
CA PHE A 94 2.40 -9.81 -10.99
C PHE A 94 3.18 -8.79 -11.82
N PHE A 95 2.52 -8.14 -12.79
CA PHE A 95 3.15 -7.09 -13.58
C PHE A 95 3.36 -5.80 -12.79
N TYR A 96 2.48 -5.44 -11.84
CA TYR A 96 2.72 -4.33 -10.92
C TYR A 96 4.06 -4.51 -10.19
N GLN A 97 4.26 -5.64 -9.51
CA GLN A 97 5.51 -5.96 -8.82
C GLN A 97 6.71 -5.98 -9.76
N THR A 98 6.51 -6.52 -10.96
CA THR A 98 7.58 -6.56 -11.97
C THR A 98 7.98 -5.15 -12.40
N PHE A 99 7.01 -4.24 -12.54
CA PHE A 99 7.23 -2.88 -13.01
C PHE A 99 7.88 -2.01 -11.94
N ASP A 100 7.46 -2.17 -10.68
CA ASP A 100 8.13 -1.67 -9.48
C ASP A 100 9.61 -2.11 -9.46
N ALA A 101 9.88 -3.41 -9.48
CA ALA A 101 11.25 -3.92 -9.37
C ALA A 101 12.21 -3.51 -10.52
N ILE A 102 11.69 -3.26 -11.72
CA ILE A 102 12.51 -2.84 -12.86
C ILE A 102 12.65 -1.32 -12.98
N ASP A 103 11.85 -0.51 -12.28
CA ASP A 103 11.93 0.95 -12.42
C ASP A 103 13.31 1.47 -11.96
N GLY A 104 13.87 0.93 -10.87
CA GLY A 104 15.17 1.29 -10.35
C GLY A 104 16.29 0.77 -11.24
N LYS A 105 16.08 -0.37 -11.91
CA LYS A 105 16.98 -0.88 -12.94
C LYS A 105 16.97 0.05 -14.15
N GLN A 106 15.81 0.51 -14.57
CA GLN A 106 15.66 1.48 -15.64
C GLN A 106 16.28 2.83 -15.25
N ALA A 107 16.09 3.29 -14.02
CA ALA A 107 16.66 4.54 -13.50
C ALA A 107 18.19 4.53 -13.54
N ARG A 108 18.82 3.38 -13.27
CA ARG A 108 20.27 3.20 -13.46
C ARG A 108 20.67 3.25 -14.94
N ARG A 109 19.89 2.63 -15.84
CA ARG A 109 20.15 2.67 -17.30
C ARG A 109 20.00 4.06 -17.91
N THR A 110 19.07 4.86 -17.41
CA THR A 110 18.77 6.21 -17.95
C THR A 110 19.47 7.34 -17.18
N GLY A 111 20.14 7.04 -16.07
CA GLY A 111 20.77 8.05 -15.21
C GLY A 111 19.77 8.90 -14.42
N MET A 112 18.57 8.38 -14.18
CA MET A 112 17.47 9.06 -13.49
C MET A 112 17.25 8.59 -12.05
N ALA A 113 18.19 7.83 -11.48
CA ALA A 113 18.13 7.44 -10.08
C ALA A 113 18.22 8.67 -9.16
N GLY A 114 17.28 8.80 -8.21
CA GLY A 114 17.23 9.96 -7.32
C GLY A 114 15.97 9.97 -6.44
N PRO A 115 15.83 11.00 -5.58
CA PRO A 115 14.75 11.09 -4.59
C PRO A 115 13.34 11.19 -5.23
N LEU A 116 13.23 11.70 -6.46
CA LEU A 116 11.95 11.75 -7.17
C LEU A 116 11.43 10.35 -7.50
N GLY A 117 12.30 9.45 -7.95
CA GLY A 117 11.92 8.09 -8.31
C GLY A 117 11.38 7.34 -7.10
N GLU A 118 12.10 7.39 -5.99
CA GLU A 118 11.68 6.75 -4.73
C GLU A 118 10.37 7.31 -4.18
N MET A 119 10.20 8.64 -4.17
CA MET A 119 8.94 9.27 -3.76
C MET A 119 7.77 8.82 -4.63
N PHE A 120 8.01 8.62 -5.93
CA PHE A 120 6.99 8.22 -6.88
C PHE A 120 6.62 6.74 -6.72
N ASP A 121 7.64 5.89 -6.62
CA ASP A 121 7.55 4.44 -6.45
C ASP A 121 6.82 4.06 -5.16
N HIS A 122 7.36 4.46 -4.01
CA HIS A 122 6.75 4.20 -2.72
C HIS A 122 5.37 4.88 -2.57
N GLY A 123 5.13 5.99 -3.28
CA GLY A 123 3.81 6.63 -3.35
C GLY A 123 2.78 5.76 -4.08
N CYS A 124 3.17 5.11 -5.18
CA CYS A 124 2.33 4.14 -5.88
C CYS A 124 2.06 2.92 -5.02
N ASP A 125 3.08 2.40 -4.31
CA ASP A 125 2.92 1.28 -3.38
C ASP A 125 1.95 1.59 -2.23
N ALA A 126 1.99 2.81 -1.71
CA ALA A 126 1.07 3.23 -0.66
C ALA A 126 -0.39 3.20 -1.12
N LEU A 127 -0.67 3.57 -2.38
CA LEU A 127 -1.99 3.43 -2.99
C LEU A 127 -2.35 1.95 -3.21
N ASN A 128 -1.44 1.20 -3.81
CA ASN A 128 -1.61 -0.20 -4.16
C ASN A 128 -1.97 -1.05 -2.93
N THR A 129 -1.37 -0.75 -1.76
CA THR A 129 -1.60 -1.48 -0.51
C THR A 129 -3.09 -1.60 -0.14
N THR A 130 -3.88 -0.54 -0.32
CA THR A 130 -5.33 -0.56 -0.03
C THR A 130 -6.11 -1.29 -1.12
N LEU A 131 -5.77 -1.03 -2.37
CA LEU A 131 -6.46 -1.65 -3.51
C LEU A 131 -6.30 -3.17 -3.47
N GLU A 132 -5.09 -3.66 -3.20
CA GLU A 132 -4.81 -5.09 -3.09
C GLU A 132 -5.37 -5.71 -1.82
N ALA A 133 -5.47 -4.99 -0.71
CA ALA A 133 -6.19 -5.49 0.47
C ALA A 133 -7.66 -5.78 0.13
N ILE A 134 -8.33 -4.86 -0.57
CA ILE A 134 -9.72 -5.04 -1.01
C ILE A 134 -9.83 -6.22 -2.00
N LEU A 135 -9.01 -6.24 -3.05
CA LEU A 135 -9.04 -7.30 -4.07
C LEU A 135 -8.74 -8.69 -3.47
N THR A 136 -7.74 -8.79 -2.58
CA THR A 136 -7.34 -10.03 -1.92
C THR A 136 -8.44 -10.53 -0.99
N CYS A 137 -9.00 -9.67 -0.15
CA CYS A 137 -10.10 -10.05 0.75
C CYS A 137 -11.31 -10.54 -0.05
N ARG A 138 -11.58 -9.94 -1.22
CA ARG A 138 -12.66 -10.45 -2.07
C ARG A 138 -12.35 -11.81 -2.67
N ALA A 139 -11.12 -12.04 -3.13
CA ALA A 139 -10.69 -13.32 -3.66
C ALA A 139 -10.71 -14.45 -2.62
N LEU A 140 -10.49 -14.12 -1.34
CA LEU A 140 -10.64 -15.00 -0.19
C LEU A 140 -12.08 -15.16 0.31
N ASN A 141 -13.05 -14.59 -0.42
CA ASN A 141 -14.46 -14.61 -0.11
C ASN A 141 -14.86 -13.96 1.24
N MET A 142 -14.11 -12.96 1.70
CA MET A 142 -14.36 -12.32 3.02
C MET A 142 -15.48 -11.28 3.00
N GLY A 143 -15.73 -10.65 1.85
CA GLY A 143 -16.76 -9.63 1.66
C GLY A 143 -16.76 -8.53 2.74
N ARG A 144 -17.95 -8.14 3.19
CA ARG A 144 -18.20 -7.11 4.22
C ARG A 144 -17.98 -7.65 5.64
N SER A 145 -16.73 -7.89 6.01
CA SER A 145 -16.38 -8.46 7.32
C SER A 145 -15.28 -7.70 8.05
N TRP A 146 -15.22 -7.89 9.37
CA TRP A 146 -14.10 -7.37 10.16
C TRP A 146 -12.76 -8.01 9.80
N TRP A 147 -12.74 -9.19 9.17
CA TRP A 147 -11.51 -9.75 8.59
C TRP A 147 -10.99 -8.92 7.42
N THR A 148 -11.87 -8.37 6.58
CA THR A 148 -11.49 -7.41 5.53
C THR A 148 -10.84 -6.16 6.13
N ILE A 149 -11.42 -5.63 7.22
CA ILE A 149 -10.88 -4.44 7.90
C ILE A 149 -9.57 -4.75 8.61
N ALA A 150 -9.47 -5.89 9.27
CA ALA A 150 -8.24 -6.35 9.90
C ALA A 150 -7.11 -6.55 8.87
N SER A 151 -7.44 -7.07 7.69
CA SER A 151 -6.49 -7.23 6.58
C SER A 151 -5.96 -5.87 6.10
N GLN A 152 -6.85 -4.90 5.88
CA GLN A 152 -6.46 -3.52 5.55
C GLN A 152 -5.54 -2.94 6.63
N CYS A 153 -5.90 -3.05 7.91
CA CYS A 153 -5.05 -2.58 9.00
C CYS A 153 -3.68 -3.27 8.98
N ALA A 154 -3.64 -4.58 8.75
CA ALA A 154 -2.41 -5.35 8.74
C ALA A 154 -1.48 -4.98 7.57
N THR A 155 -2.03 -4.80 6.36
CA THR A 155 -1.24 -4.40 5.19
C THR A 155 -0.72 -2.97 5.34
N LEU A 156 -1.56 -2.03 5.79
CA LEU A 156 -1.14 -0.66 6.09
C LEU A 156 -0.08 -0.61 7.20
N ALA A 157 -0.23 -1.42 8.26
CA ALA A 157 0.73 -1.51 9.35
C ALA A 157 2.10 -1.99 8.85
N ASN A 158 2.11 -3.02 8.01
CA ASN A 158 3.33 -3.56 7.43
C ASN A 158 4.04 -2.52 6.58
N PHE A 159 3.31 -1.79 5.73
CA PHE A 159 3.89 -0.73 4.90
C PHE A 159 4.43 0.43 5.74
N TYR A 160 3.64 0.92 6.71
CA TYR A 160 4.06 2.00 7.62
C TYR A 160 5.34 1.62 8.38
N LEU A 161 5.41 0.39 8.87
CA LEU A 161 6.55 -0.11 9.63
C LEU A 161 7.83 -0.15 8.78
N SER A 162 7.75 -0.65 7.54
CA SER A 162 8.89 -0.67 6.62
C SER A 162 9.38 0.74 6.31
N THR A 163 8.48 1.69 6.05
CA THR A 163 8.86 3.09 5.82
C THR A 163 9.40 3.77 7.09
N TRP A 164 8.86 3.45 8.27
CA TRP A 164 9.35 3.96 9.55
C TRP A 164 10.77 3.45 9.87
N GLU A 165 11.05 2.18 9.54
CA GLU A 165 12.37 1.58 9.64
C GLU A 165 13.37 2.27 8.72
N GLU A 166 12.99 2.49 7.46
CA GLU A 166 13.82 3.20 6.49
C GLU A 166 14.09 4.64 6.95
N TYR A 167 13.08 5.35 7.44
CA TYR A 167 13.25 6.71 7.98
C TYR A 167 14.30 6.76 9.11
N HIS A 168 14.39 5.71 9.94
CA HIS A 168 15.32 5.67 11.07
C HIS A 168 16.68 5.06 10.78
N THR A 169 16.78 4.15 9.83
CA THR A 169 18.03 3.44 9.49
C THR A 169 18.71 4.02 8.25
N GLY A 170 17.96 4.74 7.41
CA GLY A 170 18.36 5.17 6.08
C GLY A 170 18.56 4.03 5.10
N GLN A 171 17.94 2.88 5.37
CA GLN A 171 18.00 1.70 4.51
C GLN A 171 16.64 0.99 4.45
N LEU A 172 16.19 0.65 3.24
CA LEU A 172 15.05 -0.24 3.05
C LEU A 172 15.50 -1.69 3.25
N PHE A 173 14.93 -2.37 4.24
CA PHE A 173 15.24 -3.77 4.54
C PHE A 173 14.17 -4.71 3.97
N LEU A 174 14.55 -5.52 2.99
CA LEU A 174 13.74 -6.64 2.52
C LEU A 174 14.32 -7.94 3.11
N GLY A 175 13.56 -8.52 4.05
CA GLY A 175 13.93 -9.76 4.74
C GLY A 175 13.94 -10.99 3.82
N TYR A 176 14.25 -12.16 4.40
CA TYR A 176 14.15 -13.44 3.67
C TYR A 176 12.72 -13.76 3.24
N PHE A 177 11.75 -13.28 4.00
CA PHE A 177 10.34 -13.23 3.66
C PHE A 177 9.92 -11.77 3.76
N SER A 178 9.51 -11.19 2.64
CA SER A 178 9.19 -9.78 2.52
C SER A 178 7.82 -9.62 1.86
N GLY A 179 7.09 -8.59 2.28
CA GLY A 179 5.80 -8.24 1.66
C GLY A 179 5.91 -8.03 0.14
N PRO A 180 6.83 -7.18 -0.34
CA PRO A 180 6.97 -6.86 -1.76
C PRO A 180 7.41 -8.02 -2.67
N VAL A 181 7.91 -9.13 -2.10
CA VAL A 181 8.33 -10.30 -2.88
C VAL A 181 7.43 -11.50 -2.62
N GLU A 182 7.63 -12.18 -1.49
CA GLU A 182 6.90 -13.40 -1.16
C GLU A 182 5.42 -13.12 -0.89
N GLY A 183 5.11 -11.98 -0.25
CA GLY A 183 3.74 -11.55 0.01
C GLY A 183 2.94 -11.36 -1.28
N ILE A 184 3.48 -10.61 -2.25
CA ILE A 184 2.81 -10.38 -3.53
C ILE A 184 2.63 -11.69 -4.31
N LEU A 185 3.66 -12.54 -4.41
CA LEU A 185 3.54 -13.82 -5.12
C LEU A 185 2.50 -14.75 -4.47
N MET A 186 2.37 -14.70 -3.15
CA MET A 186 1.32 -15.44 -2.44
C MET A 186 -0.08 -14.91 -2.77
N VAL A 187 -0.27 -13.59 -2.89
CA VAL A 187 -1.54 -13.00 -3.35
C VAL A 187 -1.83 -13.37 -4.81
N VAL A 188 -0.82 -13.38 -5.69
CA VAL A 188 -0.96 -13.89 -7.06
C VAL A 188 -1.44 -15.34 -7.05
N CYS A 189 -0.87 -16.21 -6.21
CA CYS A 189 -1.35 -17.59 -6.03
C CYS A 189 -2.81 -17.65 -5.53
N ILE A 190 -3.20 -16.77 -4.60
CA ILE A 190 -4.59 -16.68 -4.12
C ILE A 190 -5.53 -16.37 -5.29
N TYR A 191 -5.21 -15.38 -6.12
CA TYR A 191 -5.99 -15.04 -7.30
C TYR A 191 -6.09 -16.21 -8.30
N LEU A 192 -4.99 -16.91 -8.56
CA LEU A 192 -5.00 -18.09 -9.44
C LEU A 192 -5.91 -19.20 -8.89
N ILE A 193 -5.84 -19.48 -7.58
CA ILE A 193 -6.69 -20.48 -6.91
C ILE A 193 -8.16 -20.06 -6.99
N SER A 194 -8.49 -18.80 -6.68
CA SER A 194 -9.87 -18.30 -6.78
C SER A 194 -10.39 -18.33 -8.22
N GLY A 195 -9.53 -18.11 -9.23
CA GLY A 195 -9.89 -18.30 -10.64
C GLY A 195 -10.17 -19.76 -11.02
N VAL A 196 -9.41 -20.72 -10.49
CA VAL A 196 -9.51 -22.17 -10.81
C VAL A 196 -10.57 -22.91 -10.00
N PHE A 197 -10.87 -22.48 -8.77
CA PHE A 197 -11.80 -23.18 -7.88
C PHE A 197 -13.01 -22.34 -7.45
N GLY A 198 -13.00 -21.03 -7.73
CA GLY A 198 -13.97 -20.08 -7.19
C GLY A 198 -13.55 -19.55 -5.82
N ALA A 199 -14.09 -18.40 -5.40
CA ALA A 199 -13.73 -17.79 -4.12
C ALA A 199 -14.22 -18.64 -2.92
N THR A 200 -15.34 -19.37 -3.07
CA THR A 200 -15.88 -20.28 -2.05
C THR A 200 -14.94 -21.44 -1.69
N PHE A 201 -13.90 -21.69 -2.49
CA PHE A 201 -12.82 -22.61 -2.12
C PHE A 201 -12.24 -22.27 -0.74
N TRP A 202 -12.12 -20.98 -0.42
CA TRP A 202 -11.50 -20.51 0.81
C TRP A 202 -12.38 -20.67 2.06
N ASP A 203 -13.66 -21.02 1.91
CA ASP A 203 -14.56 -21.29 3.04
C ASP A 203 -14.49 -22.74 3.53
N GLN A 204 -13.80 -23.60 2.77
CA GLN A 204 -13.52 -24.97 3.17
C GLN A 204 -12.71 -24.99 4.46
N ARG A 205 -12.95 -26.02 5.29
CA ARG A 205 -12.25 -26.18 6.55
C ARG A 205 -10.77 -26.51 6.32
N PHE A 206 -9.89 -25.86 7.06
CA PHE A 206 -8.45 -26.06 6.97
C PHE A 206 -8.05 -27.52 7.24
N LEU A 207 -8.64 -28.15 8.26
CA LEU A 207 -8.33 -29.53 8.64
C LEU A 207 -8.79 -30.56 7.60
N ASP A 208 -9.89 -30.28 6.90
CA ASP A 208 -10.42 -31.16 5.84
C ASP A 208 -9.52 -31.10 4.59
N VAL A 209 -9.15 -29.88 4.16
CA VAL A 209 -8.30 -29.67 2.97
C VAL A 209 -6.90 -30.23 3.15
N THR A 210 -6.33 -30.05 4.35
CA THR A 210 -4.99 -30.58 4.69
C THR A 210 -5.00 -32.07 5.06
N ARG A 211 -6.18 -32.69 5.15
CA ARG A 211 -6.40 -34.08 5.59
C ARG A 211 -5.86 -34.37 7.00
N LEU A 212 -5.64 -33.33 7.81
CA LEU A 212 -5.10 -33.44 9.17
C LEU A 212 -6.18 -33.81 10.20
N ARG A 213 -7.46 -33.70 9.84
CA ARG A 213 -8.59 -34.10 10.70
C ARG A 213 -8.49 -35.53 11.21
N ASN A 214 -7.95 -36.43 10.40
CA ASN A 214 -7.83 -37.85 10.75
C ASN A 214 -6.71 -38.16 11.78
N ILE A 215 -6.02 -37.14 12.29
CA ILE A 215 -4.97 -37.28 13.30
C ILE A 215 -5.55 -36.78 14.63
N PRO A 216 -5.94 -37.67 15.57
CA PRO A 216 -6.66 -37.27 16.80
C PRO A 216 -5.90 -36.25 17.65
N ALA A 217 -4.56 -36.32 17.66
CA ALA A 217 -3.71 -35.38 18.39
C ALA A 217 -3.76 -33.95 17.81
N ILE A 218 -4.09 -33.80 16.52
CA ILE A 218 -4.21 -32.50 15.84
C ILE A 218 -5.64 -31.99 15.95
N GLU A 219 -6.65 -32.81 15.67
CA GLU A 219 -8.07 -32.44 15.74
C GLU A 219 -8.45 -31.86 17.12
N GLN A 220 -7.89 -32.40 18.21
CA GLN A 220 -8.18 -31.92 19.57
C GLN A 220 -7.47 -30.60 19.93
N ARG A 221 -6.42 -30.20 19.19
CA ARG A 221 -5.54 -29.07 19.56
C ARG A 221 -5.62 -27.89 18.60
N ILE A 222 -5.96 -28.13 17.35
CA ILE A 222 -6.01 -27.10 16.31
C ILE A 222 -7.49 -26.72 16.07
N PRO A 223 -7.85 -25.43 16.20
CA PRO A 223 -9.20 -24.96 15.86
C PRO A 223 -9.60 -25.30 14.42
N ASP A 224 -10.84 -25.77 14.24
CA ASP A 224 -11.40 -26.08 12.92
C ASP A 224 -11.93 -24.81 12.22
N ILE A 225 -10.99 -24.01 11.73
CA ILE A 225 -11.24 -22.74 11.04
C ILE A 225 -11.26 -22.91 9.52
N ALA A 226 -11.87 -21.96 8.81
CA ALA A 226 -11.84 -21.92 7.36
C ALA A 226 -10.45 -21.55 6.81
N LEU A 227 -10.17 -21.86 5.54
CA LEU A 227 -8.88 -21.53 4.90
C LEU A 227 -8.63 -20.00 4.85
N ASN A 228 -9.65 -19.19 4.58
CA ASN A 228 -9.53 -17.73 4.61
C ASN A 228 -9.16 -17.20 6.00
N GLU A 229 -9.78 -17.71 7.07
CA GLU A 229 -9.43 -17.39 8.45
C GLU A 229 -8.03 -17.87 8.82
N ALA A 230 -7.64 -19.09 8.39
CA ALA A 230 -6.29 -19.60 8.59
C ALA A 230 -5.24 -18.70 7.92
N PHE A 231 -5.53 -18.18 6.73
CA PHE A 231 -4.68 -17.20 6.05
C PHE A 231 -4.59 -15.88 6.83
N MET A 232 -5.68 -15.42 7.47
CA MET A 232 -5.65 -14.25 8.34
C MET A 232 -4.74 -14.45 9.55
N VAL A 233 -4.83 -15.61 10.20
CA VAL A 233 -3.96 -15.95 11.33
C VAL A 233 -2.49 -16.00 10.88
N PHE A 234 -2.22 -16.62 9.73
CA PHE A 234 -0.89 -16.64 9.13
C PHE A 234 -0.35 -15.22 8.86
N GLY A 235 -1.17 -14.35 8.25
CA GLY A 235 -0.83 -12.95 8.01
C GLY A 235 -0.55 -12.17 9.29
N ALA A 236 -1.35 -12.37 10.34
CA ALA A 236 -1.16 -11.73 11.64
C ALA A 236 0.16 -12.15 12.31
N LEU A 237 0.52 -13.44 12.24
CA LEU A 237 1.80 -13.94 12.72
C LEU A 237 2.98 -13.34 11.92
N GLY A 238 2.83 -13.25 10.59
CA GLY A 238 3.80 -12.60 9.72
C GLY A 238 4.02 -11.12 10.07
N LEU A 239 2.95 -10.37 10.29
CA LEU A 239 3.01 -8.97 10.73
C LEU A 239 3.70 -8.85 12.10
N ALA A 240 3.33 -9.69 13.07
CA ALA A 240 3.95 -9.67 14.40
C ALA A 240 5.47 -9.93 14.32
N PHE A 241 5.88 -10.89 13.49
CA PHE A 241 7.29 -11.14 13.22
C PHE A 241 7.98 -9.92 12.59
N ASN A 242 7.36 -9.30 11.58
CA ASN A 242 7.90 -8.11 10.92
C ASN A 242 8.06 -6.93 11.90
N ILE A 243 7.09 -6.68 12.78
CA ILE A 243 7.17 -5.66 13.84
C ILE A 243 8.42 -5.87 14.70
N VAL A 244 8.64 -7.10 15.17
CA VAL A 244 9.79 -7.43 16.02
C VAL A 244 11.11 -7.23 15.25
N VAL A 245 11.21 -7.75 14.03
CA VAL A 245 12.43 -7.66 13.21
C VAL A 245 12.77 -6.21 12.87
N SER A 246 11.78 -5.44 12.44
CA SER A 246 11.93 -4.03 12.08
C SER A 246 12.41 -3.20 13.27
N TYR A 247 11.82 -3.41 14.46
CA TYR A 247 12.29 -2.76 15.68
C TYR A 247 13.73 -3.17 16.03
N ILE A 248 14.08 -4.44 15.92
CA ILE A 248 15.46 -4.91 16.16
C ILE A 248 16.46 -4.21 15.22
N ASN A 249 16.11 -4.02 13.95
CA ASN A 249 16.96 -3.33 12.98
C ASN A 249 17.16 -1.86 13.35
N VAL A 250 16.08 -1.14 13.67
CA VAL A 250 16.15 0.25 14.17
C VAL A 250 16.96 0.34 15.46
N PHE A 251 16.71 -0.57 16.41
CA PHE A 251 17.41 -0.63 17.69
C PHE A 251 18.92 -0.79 17.49
N LYS A 252 19.35 -1.76 16.66
CA LYS A 252 20.76 -1.99 16.33
C LYS A 252 21.39 -0.79 15.64
N HIS A 253 20.70 -0.18 14.68
CA HIS A 253 21.19 1.02 13.98
C HIS A 253 21.42 2.19 14.95
N ARG A 254 20.45 2.44 15.84
CA ARG A 254 20.53 3.53 16.83
C ARG A 254 21.66 3.32 17.83
N LEU A 255 21.88 2.09 18.30
CA LEU A 255 23.04 1.76 19.13
C LEU A 255 24.36 2.02 18.39
N SER A 256 24.47 1.60 17.13
CA SER A 256 25.69 1.81 16.33
C SER A 256 26.03 3.29 16.10
N THR A 257 25.00 4.15 16.08
CA THR A 257 25.13 5.61 15.90
C THR A 257 25.11 6.39 17.22
N LYS A 258 25.18 5.70 18.37
CA LYS A 258 25.15 6.29 19.73
C LYS A 258 23.90 7.15 20.00
N GLN A 259 22.76 6.78 19.43
CA GLN A 259 21.47 7.44 19.63
C GLN A 259 20.57 6.62 20.57
N ASN A 260 19.57 7.27 21.19
CA ASN A 260 18.59 6.59 22.04
C ASN A 260 17.72 5.63 21.19
N PRO A 261 17.75 4.30 21.44
CA PRO A 261 17.06 3.33 20.61
C PRO A 261 15.55 3.19 20.93
N PHE A 262 15.07 3.76 22.03
CA PHE A 262 13.66 3.69 22.44
C PHE A 262 12.84 4.89 21.96
N LYS A 263 13.49 6.04 21.72
CA LYS A 263 12.83 7.23 21.14
C LYS A 263 12.03 6.91 19.85
N PRO A 264 12.51 6.07 18.91
CA PRO A 264 11.72 5.64 17.76
C PRO A 264 10.31 5.12 18.04
N LEU A 265 10.09 4.42 19.15
CA LEU A 265 8.80 3.79 19.46
C LEU A 265 7.66 4.82 19.54
N ILE A 266 7.96 6.04 19.99
CA ILE A 266 6.96 7.11 20.06
C ILE A 266 6.51 7.57 18.66
N PHE A 267 7.37 7.43 17.64
CA PHE A 267 7.05 7.77 16.25
C PHE A 267 6.23 6.67 15.55
N LEU A 268 5.98 5.54 16.22
CA LEU A 268 4.99 4.57 15.76
C LEU A 268 3.56 5.04 16.05
N LEU A 269 3.33 5.87 17.08
CA LEU A 269 2.00 6.30 17.55
C LEU A 269 1.07 6.91 16.49
N PRO A 270 1.56 7.67 15.48
CA PRO A 270 0.69 8.22 14.45
C PRO A 270 -0.16 7.16 13.72
N PHE A 271 0.37 5.97 13.49
CA PHE A 271 -0.36 4.89 12.82
C PHE A 271 -1.51 4.29 13.65
N PRO A 272 -1.31 3.78 14.89
CA PRO A 272 -2.42 3.27 15.69
C PRO A 272 -3.44 4.36 16.05
N VAL A 273 -3.03 5.64 16.16
CA VAL A 273 -3.98 6.75 16.34
C VAL A 273 -4.89 6.89 15.11
N SER A 274 -4.32 6.94 13.90
CA SER A 274 -5.14 7.02 12.68
C SER A 274 -6.04 5.79 12.51
N VAL A 275 -5.51 4.59 12.77
CA VAL A 275 -6.31 3.34 12.71
C VAL A 275 -7.46 3.38 13.72
N LEU A 276 -7.20 3.81 14.96
CA LEU A 276 -8.23 3.90 15.99
C LEU A 276 -9.34 4.88 15.58
N THR A 277 -8.99 6.05 15.02
CA THR A 277 -9.99 7.01 14.52
C THR A 277 -10.89 6.38 13.46
N GLU A 278 -10.32 5.72 12.46
CA GLU A 278 -11.09 5.11 11.37
C GLU A 278 -11.93 3.91 11.85
N VAL A 279 -11.39 3.07 12.73
CA VAL A 279 -12.13 1.95 13.32
C VAL A 279 -13.27 2.44 14.21
N LEU A 280 -13.07 3.48 15.02
CA LEU A 280 -14.14 4.06 15.84
C LEU A 280 -15.26 4.61 14.96
N TRP A 281 -14.93 5.30 13.88
CA TRP A 281 -15.93 5.77 12.92
C TRP A 281 -16.66 4.60 12.26
N LEU A 282 -15.92 3.64 11.70
CA LEU A 282 -16.48 2.47 11.04
C LEU A 282 -17.36 1.65 11.98
N SER A 283 -17.00 1.54 13.26
CA SER A 283 -17.73 0.72 14.23
C SER A 283 -19.09 1.29 14.63
N ALA A 284 -19.44 2.53 14.26
CA ALA A 284 -20.71 3.12 14.64
C ALA A 284 -21.91 2.51 13.87
N PRO A 285 -23.09 2.36 14.51
CA PRO A 285 -23.41 2.70 15.91
C PRO A 285 -22.87 1.70 16.93
N THR A 286 -22.70 0.43 16.55
CA THR A 286 -22.03 -0.59 17.36
C THR A 286 -21.20 -1.51 16.46
N PHE A 287 -20.17 -2.14 17.03
CA PHE A 287 -19.26 -3.02 16.29
C PHE A 287 -19.98 -4.13 15.48
N LYS A 288 -21.16 -4.57 15.93
CA LYS A 288 -21.97 -5.60 15.26
C LYS A 288 -22.95 -5.05 14.22
N GLU A 289 -23.34 -3.79 14.34
CA GLU A 289 -24.39 -3.17 13.52
C GLU A 289 -23.85 -2.01 12.69
N SER A 290 -22.55 -2.03 12.40
CA SER A 290 -21.84 -0.98 11.68
C SER A 290 -22.59 -0.54 10.42
N ALA A 291 -22.94 0.75 10.37
CA ALA A 291 -23.72 1.34 9.27
C ALA A 291 -22.92 1.37 7.95
N ILE A 292 -21.59 1.50 8.05
CA ILE A 292 -20.70 1.58 6.89
C ILE A 292 -20.25 0.18 6.46
N LEU A 293 -19.72 -0.65 7.38
CA LEU A 293 -19.15 -1.97 7.07
C LEU A 293 -20.18 -2.88 6.40
N HIS A 294 -21.41 -2.93 6.91
CA HIS A 294 -22.45 -3.83 6.39
C HIS A 294 -23.19 -3.26 5.17
N SER A 295 -22.68 -2.18 4.56
CA SER A 295 -23.24 -1.56 3.37
C SER A 295 -22.21 -1.48 2.23
N PRO A 296 -22.63 -1.19 0.98
CA PRO A 296 -21.69 -0.90 -0.11
C PRO A 296 -20.73 0.28 0.17
N LEU A 297 -20.98 1.08 1.21
CA LEU A 297 -20.10 2.20 1.59
C LEU A 297 -18.74 1.76 2.13
N VAL A 298 -18.56 0.47 2.49
CA VAL A 298 -17.27 -0.04 2.97
C VAL A 298 -16.14 0.20 1.95
N ILE A 299 -16.41 0.04 0.65
CA ILE A 299 -15.40 0.23 -0.40
C ILE A 299 -14.94 1.69 -0.53
N PRO A 300 -15.83 2.69 -0.71
CA PRO A 300 -15.40 4.08 -0.75
C PRO A 300 -14.81 4.53 0.59
N PHE A 301 -15.27 4.01 1.73
CA PHE A 301 -14.67 4.27 3.03
C PHE A 301 -13.22 3.77 3.12
N MET A 302 -12.98 2.49 2.82
CA MET A 302 -11.63 1.89 2.80
C MET A 302 -10.72 2.60 1.79
N SER A 303 -11.25 2.98 0.62
CA SER A 303 -10.50 3.74 -0.38
C SER A 303 -10.09 5.12 0.14
N SER A 304 -10.97 5.80 0.88
CA SER A 304 -10.67 7.09 1.50
C SER A 304 -9.61 6.95 2.60
N TRP A 305 -9.73 5.94 3.46
CA TRP A 305 -8.72 5.61 4.48
C TRP A 305 -7.36 5.30 3.82
N GLY A 306 -7.34 4.51 2.76
CA GLY A 306 -6.13 4.22 1.99
C GLY A 306 -5.44 5.46 1.43
N LEU A 307 -6.21 6.42 0.88
CA LEU A 307 -5.67 7.69 0.39
C LEU A 307 -5.10 8.56 1.51
N GLN A 308 -5.77 8.60 2.67
CA GLN A 308 -5.26 9.33 3.84
C GLN A 308 -3.98 8.69 4.38
N PHE A 309 -3.92 7.36 4.43
CA PHE A 309 -2.72 6.63 4.77
C PHE A 309 -1.60 6.90 3.76
N ALA A 310 -1.89 6.87 2.46
CA ALA A 310 -0.92 7.17 1.42
C ALA A 310 -0.34 8.58 1.59
N HIS A 311 -1.17 9.57 1.94
CA HIS A 311 -0.70 10.91 2.29
C HIS A 311 0.20 10.91 3.54
N GLN A 312 -0.20 10.23 4.62
CA GLN A 312 0.57 10.13 5.86
C GLN A 312 1.96 9.51 5.62
N VAL A 313 2.03 8.35 4.95
CA VAL A 313 3.30 7.66 4.72
C VAL A 313 4.17 8.39 3.69
N SER A 314 3.57 8.99 2.65
CA SER A 314 4.31 9.81 1.67
C SER A 314 4.98 11.03 2.32
N ARG A 315 4.40 11.57 3.40
CA ARG A 315 5.05 12.63 4.19
C ARG A 315 6.24 12.10 4.99
N MET A 316 6.19 10.86 5.47
CA MET A 316 7.32 10.21 6.14
C MET A 316 8.46 9.94 5.16
N ILE A 317 8.15 9.46 3.96
CA ILE A 317 9.12 9.30 2.85
C ILE A 317 9.70 10.66 2.48
N LEU A 318 8.85 11.69 2.33
CA LEU A 318 9.31 13.05 2.04
C LEU A 318 10.27 13.56 3.10
N ALA A 319 9.94 13.36 4.39
CA ALA A 319 10.80 13.74 5.49
C ALA A 319 12.12 12.97 5.47
N HIS A 320 12.13 11.69 5.09
CA HIS A 320 13.33 10.90 4.90
C HIS A 320 14.23 11.50 3.80
N VAL A 321 13.71 11.65 2.57
CA VAL A 321 14.51 12.06 1.40
C VAL A 321 15.01 13.51 1.51
N THR A 322 14.31 14.36 2.28
CA THR A 322 14.69 15.75 2.53
C THR A 322 15.38 15.99 3.88
N LYS A 323 15.58 14.93 4.68
CA LYS A 323 16.18 14.98 6.04
C LYS A 323 15.45 15.93 6.99
N GLN A 324 14.13 15.97 6.91
CA GLN A 324 13.27 16.76 7.79
C GLN A 324 12.89 15.96 9.06
N PRO A 325 12.39 16.63 10.12
CA PRO A 325 11.85 15.96 11.30
C PRO A 325 10.67 15.04 10.97
N PHE A 326 10.40 14.09 11.87
CA PHE A 326 9.33 13.11 11.71
C PHE A 326 7.95 13.81 11.61
N PRO A 327 7.10 13.50 10.62
CA PRO A 327 5.79 14.12 10.46
C PRO A 327 4.76 13.50 11.42
N TRP A 328 4.59 14.12 12.58
CA TRP A 328 3.71 13.63 13.65
C TRP A 328 2.20 13.68 13.37
N TRP A 329 1.79 14.53 12.44
CA TRP A 329 0.40 14.94 12.31
C TRP A 329 -0.03 15.01 10.85
N ASP A 330 -1.24 14.51 10.58
CA ASP A 330 -1.94 14.72 9.31
C ASP A 330 -3.22 15.52 9.46
N SER A 331 -3.39 16.56 8.63
CA SER A 331 -4.58 17.40 8.66
C SER A 331 -5.87 16.64 8.32
N MET A 332 -5.78 15.55 7.56
CA MET A 332 -6.95 14.72 7.24
C MET A 332 -7.53 14.04 8.49
N TRP A 333 -6.75 13.84 9.55
CA TRP A 333 -7.27 13.25 10.78
C TRP A 333 -8.36 14.09 11.44
N ILE A 334 -8.32 15.43 11.30
CA ILE A 334 -9.39 16.29 11.82
C ILE A 334 -10.72 15.89 11.17
N TRP A 335 -10.70 15.64 9.86
CA TRP A 335 -11.87 15.24 9.10
C TRP A 335 -12.41 13.88 9.56
N SER A 336 -11.54 12.87 9.70
CA SER A 336 -11.95 11.55 10.19
C SER A 336 -12.37 11.56 11.67
N ILE A 337 -11.77 12.40 12.51
CA ILE A 337 -12.20 12.59 13.91
C ILE A 337 -13.61 13.19 13.96
N VAL A 338 -13.91 14.19 13.11
CA VAL A 338 -15.27 14.74 13.00
C VAL A 338 -16.25 13.63 12.60
N GLY A 339 -15.90 12.80 11.63
CA GLY A 339 -16.71 11.65 11.23
C GLY A 339 -16.93 10.64 12.35
N ALA A 340 -15.86 10.28 13.05
CA ALA A 340 -15.89 9.33 14.16
C ALA A 340 -16.75 9.84 15.32
N VAL A 341 -16.55 11.09 15.74
CA VAL A 341 -17.29 11.70 16.85
C VAL A 341 -18.76 11.83 16.48
N ASP A 342 -19.07 12.34 15.29
CA ASP A 342 -20.45 12.52 14.82
C ASP A 342 -21.21 11.19 14.76
N ALA A 343 -20.60 10.15 14.17
CA ALA A 343 -21.23 8.83 14.08
C ALA A 343 -21.47 8.18 15.45
N ASN A 344 -20.63 8.50 16.44
CA ASN A 344 -20.73 7.95 17.80
C ASN A 344 -21.48 8.87 18.78
N LEU A 345 -22.09 9.98 18.33
CA LEU A 345 -22.90 10.86 19.19
C LEU A 345 -23.99 10.13 20.00
N PRO A 346 -24.67 9.09 19.47
CA PRO A 346 -25.65 8.34 20.27
C PRO A 346 -25.04 7.69 21.51
N VAL A 347 -23.81 7.18 21.39
CA VAL A 347 -23.10 6.54 22.51
C VAL A 347 -22.45 7.57 23.42
N LEU A 348 -21.92 8.66 22.86
CA LEU A 348 -21.17 9.67 23.61
C LEU A 348 -22.07 10.63 24.39
N LEU A 349 -23.21 11.02 23.83
CA LEU A 349 -24.06 12.11 24.33
C LEU A 349 -25.57 11.80 24.30
N ASP A 350 -25.97 10.54 24.06
CA ASP A 350 -27.38 10.13 23.91
C ASP A 350 -28.16 11.01 22.91
N ARG A 351 -27.49 11.34 21.79
CA ARG A 351 -27.99 12.25 20.76
C ARG A 351 -27.75 11.68 19.38
N GLU A 352 -28.72 11.86 18.49
CA GLU A 352 -28.57 11.52 17.07
C GLU A 352 -27.37 12.24 16.41
N PRO A 353 -26.68 11.59 15.45
CA PRO A 353 -25.61 12.22 14.67
C PRO A 353 -26.10 13.51 14.02
N LEU A 354 -25.26 14.55 13.95
CA LEU A 354 -25.61 15.82 13.31
C LEU A 354 -25.43 15.75 11.79
N ILE A 355 -24.32 15.15 11.35
CA ILE A 355 -23.96 15.02 9.94
C ILE A 355 -24.52 13.71 9.40
N GLN A 356 -24.29 12.59 10.09
CA GLN A 356 -24.59 11.24 9.62
C GLN A 356 -25.95 10.70 10.11
N SER A 357 -26.95 11.59 10.27
CA SER A 357 -28.27 11.31 10.85
C SER A 357 -29.16 10.32 10.06
N SER A 358 -28.76 9.93 8.85
CA SER A 358 -29.49 8.99 8.02
C SER A 358 -28.53 8.25 7.09
N ARG A 359 -28.94 7.07 6.58
CA ARG A 359 -28.13 6.29 5.62
C ARG A 359 -27.69 7.12 4.40
N ARG A 360 -28.57 8.01 3.91
CA ARG A 360 -28.25 8.92 2.81
C ARG A 360 -27.15 9.91 3.21
N ASN A 361 -27.23 10.50 4.40
CA ASN A 361 -26.25 11.47 4.86
C ASN A 361 -24.91 10.80 5.18
N THR A 362 -24.91 9.58 5.76
CA THR A 362 -23.72 8.75 5.91
C THR A 362 -23.07 8.50 4.55
N ALA A 363 -23.84 8.10 3.54
CA ALA A 363 -23.32 7.88 2.19
C ALA A 363 -22.69 9.15 1.61
N ILE A 364 -23.38 10.30 1.67
CA ILE A 364 -22.86 11.59 1.20
C ILE A 364 -21.54 11.90 1.91
N PHE A 365 -21.49 11.76 3.23
CA PHE A 365 -20.30 12.09 4.01
C PHE A 365 -19.11 11.17 3.70
N VAL A 366 -19.34 9.85 3.50
CA VAL A 366 -18.31 8.90 3.04
C VAL A 366 -17.78 9.27 1.64
N TYR A 367 -18.66 9.56 0.68
CA TYR A 367 -18.24 9.94 -0.68
C TYR A 367 -17.53 11.30 -0.73
N VAL A 368 -17.98 12.28 0.07
CA VAL A 368 -17.26 13.56 0.24
C VAL A 368 -15.89 13.32 0.85
N THR A 369 -15.78 12.44 1.84
CA THR A 369 -14.49 12.05 2.46
C THR A 369 -13.56 11.42 1.44
N LEU A 370 -14.06 10.53 0.59
CA LEU A 370 -13.29 9.96 -0.53
C LEU A 370 -12.80 11.06 -1.47
N ALA A 371 -13.68 11.96 -1.91
CA ALA A 371 -13.32 13.06 -2.80
C ALA A 371 -12.27 14.00 -2.19
N VAL A 372 -12.44 14.39 -0.93
CA VAL A 372 -11.50 15.26 -0.20
C VAL A 372 -10.16 14.56 -0.01
N SER A 373 -10.15 13.27 0.35
CA SER A 373 -8.92 12.49 0.50
C SER A 373 -8.17 12.38 -0.82
N PHE A 374 -8.88 12.12 -1.92
CA PHE A 374 -8.31 12.08 -3.27
C PHE A 374 -7.71 13.43 -3.67
N LEU A 375 -8.47 14.53 -3.53
CA LEU A 375 -8.00 15.87 -3.88
C LEU A 375 -6.81 16.30 -3.02
N SER A 376 -6.81 15.97 -1.72
CA SER A 376 -5.70 16.23 -0.81
C SER A 376 -4.44 15.49 -1.24
N TYR A 377 -4.55 14.19 -1.54
CA TYR A 377 -3.39 13.40 -1.96
C TYR A 377 -2.90 13.79 -3.36
N ALA A 378 -3.79 14.04 -4.32
CA ALA A 378 -3.43 14.53 -5.65
C ALA A 378 -2.71 15.89 -5.57
N ARG A 379 -3.19 16.79 -4.71
CA ARG A 379 -2.52 18.07 -4.44
C ARG A 379 -1.15 17.87 -3.82
N PHE A 380 -1.00 16.94 -2.88
CA PHE A 380 0.30 16.61 -2.29
C PHE A 380 1.28 16.11 -3.37
N CYS A 381 0.89 15.11 -4.16
CA CYS A 381 1.74 14.54 -5.22
C CYS A 381 2.15 15.60 -6.25
N THR A 382 1.20 16.40 -6.74
CA THR A 382 1.49 17.44 -7.74
C THR A 382 2.47 18.50 -7.22
N LEU A 383 2.28 18.98 -5.99
CA LEU A 383 3.16 19.98 -5.41
C LEU A 383 4.55 19.43 -5.10
N VAL A 384 4.66 18.24 -4.52
CA VAL A 384 5.96 17.63 -4.20
C VAL A 384 6.74 17.27 -5.45
N ILE A 385 6.08 16.66 -6.45
CA ILE A 385 6.71 16.37 -7.74
C ILE A 385 7.20 17.67 -8.37
N SER A 386 6.35 18.71 -8.43
CA SER A 386 6.70 20.02 -8.99
C SER A 386 7.90 20.64 -8.27
N ASP A 387 7.90 20.66 -6.94
CA ASP A 387 8.99 21.23 -6.13
C ASP A 387 10.33 20.50 -6.42
N ILE A 388 10.31 19.16 -6.46
CA ILE A 388 11.51 18.35 -6.74
C ILE A 388 11.98 18.55 -8.19
N THR A 389 11.08 18.50 -9.17
CA THR A 389 11.43 18.67 -10.59
C THR A 389 11.99 20.06 -10.88
N ASN A 390 11.38 21.10 -10.31
CA ASN A 390 11.83 22.48 -10.50
C ASN A 390 13.19 22.72 -9.84
N TYR A 391 13.42 22.18 -8.64
CA TYR A 391 14.68 22.37 -7.93
C TYR A 391 15.85 21.59 -8.55
N LEU A 392 15.61 20.35 -8.99
CA LEU A 392 16.65 19.50 -9.59
C LEU A 392 16.83 19.74 -11.10
N GLY A 393 15.88 20.41 -11.76
CA GLY A 393 15.89 20.61 -13.21
C GLY A 393 15.68 19.32 -13.99
N ILE A 394 14.87 18.40 -13.46
CA ILE A 394 14.58 17.08 -14.06
C ILE A 394 13.10 16.99 -14.43
N ALA A 395 12.74 16.05 -15.31
CA ALA A 395 11.36 15.75 -15.63
C ALA A 395 10.90 14.45 -14.96
N CYS A 396 9.61 14.37 -14.62
CA CYS A 396 9.04 13.18 -13.98
C CYS A 396 8.83 12.02 -14.97
N PHE A 397 8.27 12.31 -16.15
CA PHE A 397 7.82 11.28 -17.10
C PHE A 397 8.58 11.27 -18.43
N THR A 398 9.68 12.04 -18.55
CA THR A 398 10.49 12.07 -19.77
C THR A 398 11.97 11.90 -19.44
N VAL A 399 12.66 11.11 -20.27
CA VAL A 399 14.11 10.96 -20.17
C VAL A 399 14.76 12.13 -20.91
N ARG A 400 15.47 12.99 -20.17
CA ARG A 400 16.26 14.09 -20.75
C ARG A 400 17.74 13.80 -20.68
N LYS A 401 18.47 14.17 -21.73
CA LYS A 401 19.93 14.09 -21.82
C LYS A 401 20.48 15.45 -22.20
N LYS A 402 21.67 15.80 -21.70
CA LYS A 402 22.40 16.96 -22.21
C LYS A 402 22.92 16.65 -23.62
N ASP A 403 22.66 17.55 -24.56
CA ASP A 403 23.26 17.48 -25.90
C ASP A 403 24.73 17.95 -25.89
N LYS A 404 25.35 18.01 -27.08
CA LYS A 404 26.75 18.45 -27.23
C LYS A 404 26.98 19.91 -26.80
N SER A 405 25.92 20.74 -26.77
CA SER A 405 25.94 22.12 -26.28
C SER A 405 25.71 22.23 -24.77
N GLY A 406 25.37 21.12 -24.10
CA GLY A 406 25.06 21.11 -22.66
C GLY A 406 23.60 21.42 -22.35
N GLU A 407 22.74 21.56 -23.36
CA GLU A 407 21.30 21.83 -23.24
C GLU A 407 20.52 20.53 -22.99
N TRP A 408 19.52 20.57 -22.11
CA TRP A 408 18.69 19.41 -21.81
C TRP A 408 17.63 19.17 -22.89
N VAL A 409 17.83 18.13 -23.70
CA VAL A 409 16.91 17.70 -24.77
C VAL A 409 16.35 16.30 -24.48
N GLU A 410 15.33 15.86 -25.22
CA GLU A 410 14.81 14.50 -25.09
C GLU A 410 15.86 13.45 -25.48
N ALA A 411 15.91 12.33 -24.75
CA ALA A 411 16.90 11.29 -24.99
C ALA A 411 16.79 10.68 -26.40
N SER A 412 15.57 10.57 -26.92
CA SER A 412 15.28 10.11 -28.29
C SER A 412 16.02 10.94 -29.35
N THR A 413 16.11 12.26 -29.15
CA THR A 413 16.78 13.19 -30.08
C THR A 413 18.29 13.08 -30.05
N VAL A 414 18.87 12.70 -28.90
CA VAL A 414 20.32 12.47 -28.76
C VAL A 414 20.69 11.08 -29.30
N ASP A 415 19.89 10.07 -28.99
CA ASP A 415 20.16 8.69 -29.37
C ASP A 415 19.94 8.44 -30.87
N ALA A 416 18.99 9.15 -31.51
CA ALA A 416 18.80 9.13 -32.96
C ALA A 416 19.99 9.70 -33.76
N LYS A 417 20.87 10.48 -33.14
CA LYS A 417 22.08 11.03 -33.78
C LYS A 417 23.32 10.13 -33.63
N LYS A 418 23.19 8.98 -32.96
CA LYS A 418 24.27 7.98 -32.77
C LYS A 418 24.20 6.82 -33.76
N HIS A 419 23.12 6.75 -34.53
CA HIS A 419 22.96 5.88 -35.70
C HIS A 419 23.04 6.75 -36.96
#